data_AF-A0A2A3T3N4-F1
#
_entry.id   AF-A0A2A3T3N4-F1
#
_cell.length_a   1.000
_cell.length_b   1.000
_cell.length_c   1.000
_cell.angle_alpha   90.00
_cell.angle_beta   90.00
_cell.angle_gamma   90.00
#
_symmetry.space_group_name_H-M   'P 1'
#
loop_
_entity.id
_entity.type
_entity.pdbx_description
1 polymer ?
#
loop_
_entity_poly.entity_id
_entity_poly.type
_entity_poly.pdbx_seq_one_letter_code
_entity_poly.pdbx_strand_id
1 'polypeptide(L)' 'MSPGIGLMKRRLETKESAISLAISGITKKFKVQTNEIQSLETKYDDDSGDWYVALGWKDKKAIIRMDS' A
#
# COMPACT_ATOMS: atom_id res chain seq x y z
N MET A 1 13.60 -33.01 -13.55
CA MET A 1 13.01 -31.65 -13.54
C MET A 1 11.73 -31.74 -12.72
N SER A 2 11.69 -31.03 -11.60
CA SER A 2 10.52 -30.99 -10.72
C SER A 2 10.13 -29.54 -10.56
N PRO A 3 8.85 -29.15 -10.74
CA PRO A 3 8.41 -27.80 -10.45
C PRO A 3 8.40 -27.67 -8.93
N GLY A 4 9.53 -27.25 -8.36
CA GLY A 4 9.67 -27.01 -6.93
C GLY A 4 8.81 -25.82 -6.57
N ILE A 5 7.65 -26.11 -5.95
CA ILE A 5 6.74 -25.19 -5.24
C ILE A 5 7.32 -23.78 -5.20
N GLY A 6 6.96 -22.97 -6.20
CA GLY A 6 7.35 -21.58 -6.23
C GLY A 6 6.79 -20.94 -4.98
N LEU A 7 7.67 -20.59 -4.04
CA LEU A 7 7.38 -19.74 -2.89
C LEU A 7 6.40 -18.66 -3.37
N MET A 8 5.15 -18.69 -2.88
CA MET A 8 4.16 -17.69 -3.27
C MET A 8 4.76 -16.33 -2.90
N LYS A 9 5.17 -15.58 -3.93
CA LYS A 9 5.59 -14.20 -3.75
C LYS A 9 4.45 -13.44 -3.10
N ARG A 10 4.71 -12.75 -1.99
CA ARG A 10 3.70 -11.93 -1.32
C ARG A 10 3.17 -10.90 -2.33
N ARG A 11 1.89 -10.53 -2.30
CA ARG A 11 1.38 -9.54 -3.28
C ARG A 11 2.01 -8.16 -3.06
N LEU A 12 2.46 -7.89 -1.85
CA LEU A 12 3.04 -6.63 -1.39
C LEU A 12 4.41 -6.85 -0.74
N GLU A 13 5.40 -7.23 -1.55
CA GLU A 13 6.77 -7.46 -1.07
C GLU A 13 7.47 -6.17 -0.63
N THR A 14 7.08 -5.01 -1.19
CA THR A 14 7.81 -3.75 -0.98
C THR A 14 6.90 -2.62 -0.49
N LYS A 15 7.51 -1.72 0.29
CA LYS A 15 6.93 -0.46 0.73
C LYS A 15 6.40 0.38 -0.44
N GLU A 16 7.13 0.40 -1.56
CA GLU A 16 6.78 1.19 -2.75
C GLU A 16 5.53 0.66 -3.45
N SER A 17 5.38 -0.67 -3.52
CA SER A 17 4.16 -1.29 -4.02
C SER A 17 2.96 -1.00 -3.12
N ALA A 18 3.14 -1.03 -1.79
CA ALA A 18 2.10 -0.67 -0.81
C ALA A 18 1.63 0.77 -0.99
N ILE A 19 2.57 1.71 -1.08
CA ILE A 19 2.27 3.13 -1.31
C ILE A 19 1.54 3.32 -2.65
N SER A 20 2.04 2.72 -3.72
CA SER A 20 1.46 2.87 -5.06
C SER A 20 0.02 2.36 -5.13
N LEU A 21 -0.26 1.22 -4.50
CA LEU A 21 -1.61 0.65 -4.45
C LEU A 21 -2.54 1.46 -3.55
N ALA A 22 -2.06 1.94 -2.39
CA ALA A 22 -2.84 2.82 -1.52
C ALA A 22 -3.23 4.13 -2.23
N ILE A 23 -2.29 4.76 -2.94
CA ILE A 23 -2.54 5.96 -3.75
C ILE A 23 -3.57 5.67 -4.84
N SER A 24 -3.45 4.53 -5.54
CA SER A 24 -4.45 4.13 -6.56
C SER A 24 -5.85 3.97 -5.95
N GLY A 25 -5.96 3.43 -4.74
CA GLY A 25 -7.22 3.32 -4.02
C GLY A 25 -7.82 4.69 -3.68
N ILE A 26 -7.01 5.62 -3.16
CA ILE A 26 -7.45 6.97 -2.81
C ILE A 26 -7.88 7.77 -4.04
N THR A 27 -7.08 7.77 -5.11
CA THR A 27 -7.42 8.49 -6.35
C THR A 27 -8.75 8.03 -6.93
N LYS A 28 -9.00 6.71 -6.97
CA LYS A 28 -10.28 6.15 -7.43
C LYS A 28 -11.46 6.51 -6.52
N LYS A 29 -11.30 6.35 -5.19
CA LYS A 29 -12.38 6.55 -4.23
C LYS A 29 -12.78 8.02 -4.07
N PHE A 30 -11.80 8.92 -4.09
CA PHE A 30 -12.02 10.34 -3.81
C PHE A 30 -11.93 11.23 -5.04
N LYS A 31 -11.67 10.67 -6.23
CA LYS A 31 -11.51 11.39 -7.50
C LYS A 31 -10.49 12.53 -7.39
N VAL A 32 -9.39 12.28 -6.69
CA VAL A 32 -8.26 13.20 -6.52
C VAL A 32 -7.11 12.78 -7.42
N GLN A 33 -6.24 13.73 -7.79
CA GLN A 33 -5.10 13.43 -8.63
C GLN A 33 -3.93 12.87 -7.78
N THR A 34 -3.10 12.02 -8.38
CA THR A 34 -1.94 11.41 -7.73
C THR A 34 -0.97 12.46 -7.16
N ASN A 35 -0.79 13.59 -7.86
CA ASN A 35 0.09 14.69 -7.44
C ASN A 35 -0.44 15.48 -6.23
N GLU A 36 -1.73 15.37 -5.90
CA GLU A 36 -2.32 15.98 -4.71
C GLU A 36 -2.13 15.11 -3.46
N ILE A 37 -1.70 13.85 -3.62
CA ILE A 37 -1.54 12.90 -2.54
C ILE A 37 -0.07 12.83 -2.10
N GLN A 38 0.14 13.03 -0.80
CA GLN A 38 1.44 12.86 -0.16
C GLN A 38 1.44 11.61 0.71
N SER A 39 2.51 10.82 0.61
CA SER A 39 2.80 9.77 1.59
C SER A 39 3.38 10.41 2.85
N LEU A 40 2.72 10.21 3.98
CA LEU A 40 3.12 10.76 5.27
C LEU A 40 4.01 9.77 6.03
N GLU A 41 3.52 8.54 6.17
CA GLU A 41 4.21 7.47 6.86
C GLU A 41 3.83 6.12 6.25
N THR A 42 4.74 5.15 6.30
CA THR A 42 4.44 3.78 5.89
C THR A 42 5.22 2.82 6.75
N LYS A 43 4.50 1.89 7.36
CA LYS A 43 5.03 0.89 8.28
C LYS A 43 4.59 -0.51 7.86
N TYR A 44 5.48 -1.46 8.03
CA TYR A 44 5.17 -2.88 7.97
C TYR A 44 4.93 -3.35 9.40
N ASP A 45 3.88 -4.13 9.60
CA ASP A 45 3.60 -4.82 10.85
C ASP A 45 4.05 -6.27 10.70
N ASP A 46 5.12 -6.66 11.40
CA ASP A 46 5.67 -8.01 11.33
C ASP A 46 4.77 -9.06 12.00
N ASP A 47 3.92 -8.64 12.94
CA ASP A 47 2.99 -9.53 13.64
C ASP A 47 1.77 -9.84 12.76
N SER A 48 1.19 -8.80 12.13
CA SER A 48 0.02 -8.95 11.25
C SER A 48 0.40 -9.32 9.82
N GLY A 49 1.65 -9.07 9.43
CA GLY A 49 2.15 -9.27 8.08
C GLY A 49 1.68 -8.23 7.07
N ASP A 50 1.07 -7.12 7.52
CA ASP A 50 0.43 -6.10 6.67
C ASP A 50 1.23 -4.81 6.54
N TRP A 51 1.01 -4.10 5.44
CA TRP A 51 1.45 -2.71 5.30
C TRP A 51 0.37 -1.73 5.76
N TYR A 52 0.78 -0.72 6.52
CA TYR A 52 -0.04 0.43 6.87
C TYR A 52 0.52 1.67 6.21
N VAL A 53 -0.24 2.28 5.30
CA VAL A 53 0.15 3.45 4.53
C VAL A 53 -0.68 4.65 4.98
N ALA A 54 -0.03 5.66 5.56
CA ALA A 54 -0.64 6.93 5.87
C ALA A 54 -0.47 7.91 4.70
N LEU A 55 -1.58 8.38 4.15
CA LEU A 55 -1.64 9.33 3.06
C LEU A 55 -2.35 10.61 3.49
N GLY A 56 -1.92 11.75 2.96
CA GLY A 56 -2.56 13.06 3.12
C GLY A 56 -2.86 13.70 1.77
N TRP A 57 -3.99 14.37 1.64
CA TRP A 57 -4.32 15.20 0.47
C TRP A 57 -5.31 16.28 0.87
N LYS A 58 -5.09 17.52 0.41
CA LYS A 58 -5.85 18.71 0.87
C LYS A 58 -5.85 18.73 2.42
N ASP A 59 -7.01 18.84 3.05
CA ASP A 59 -7.17 18.82 4.51
C ASP A 59 -7.51 17.42 5.08
N LYS A 60 -7.38 16.36 4.26
CA LYS A 60 -7.75 14.99 4.61
C LYS A 60 -6.52 14.12 4.84
N LYS A 61 -6.68 13.14 5.73
CA LYS A 61 -5.70 12.09 6.00
C LYS A 61 -6.39 10.74 6.05
N ALA A 62 -5.71 9.69 5.62
CA ALA A 62 -6.18 8.32 5.74
C ALA A 62 -5.03 7.38 6.07
N ILE A 63 -5.31 6.36 6.87
CA ILE A 63 -4.42 5.21 7.08
C ILE A 63 -5.08 4.03 6.36
N ILE A 64 -4.36 3.44 5.42
CA ILE A 64 -4.81 2.29 4.64
C ILE A 64 -4.04 1.08 5.13
N ARG A 65 -4.77 0.10 5.68
CA ARG A 65 -4.24 -1.25 5.89
C ARG A 65 -4.30 -2.01 4.56
N MET A 66 -3.16 -2.50 4.12
CA MET A 66 -3.01 -3.28 2.90
C MET A 66 -2.90 -4.75 3.30
N ASP A 67 -4.00 -5.49 3.11
CA ASP A 67 -4.03 -6.94 3.27
C ASP A 67 -3.05 -7.56 2.26
N SER A 68 -1.98 -8.19 2.77
CA SER A 68 -0.78 -8.58 2.01
C SER A 68 -0.81 -9.99 1.42
#